data_AF-A0A1M7IAL5-F1
#
_entry.id   AF-A0A1M7IAL5-F1
#
_cell.length_a   1.000
_cell.length_b   1.000
_cell.length_c   1.000
_cell.angle_alpha   90.00
_cell.angle_beta   90.00
_cell.angle_gamma   90.00
#
_symmetry.space_group_name_H-M   'P 1'
#
loop_
_entity.id
_entity.type
_entity.pdbx_description
1 polymer ?
#
loop_
_entity_poly.entity_id
_entity_poly.type
_entity_poly.pdbx_seq_one_letter_code
_entity_poly.pdbx_strand_id
1 'polypeptide(L)'
;MKENNIPIEINLTSNEFILGVKGDSHPFTIYKESGVPIIISTDDPGILRTSITEEYALAAYRYDLDYETIKGIVKTVSHTVSSIKMTKRLF
;
A
#
# COMPACT_ATOMS: atom_id res chain seq x y z
N MET A 1 12.12 -9.09 3.38
CA MET A 1 10.94 -8.62 2.61
C MET A 1 11.24 -8.52 1.12
N LYS A 2 12.16 -7.64 0.68
CA LYS A 2 12.55 -7.50 -0.73
C LYS A 2 12.96 -8.81 -1.42
N GLU A 3 13.94 -9.52 -0.86
CA GLU A 3 14.51 -10.75 -1.47
C GLU A 3 13.46 -11.84 -1.70
N ASN A 4 12.48 -11.93 -0.79
CA ASN A 4 11.40 -12.90 -0.86
C ASN A 4 10.15 -12.37 -1.56
N ASN A 5 10.21 -11.17 -2.14
CA ASN A 5 9.09 -10.48 -2.80
C ASN A 5 7.82 -10.42 -1.93
N ILE A 6 7.99 -10.18 -0.62
CA ILE A 6 6.88 -10.07 0.34
C ILE A 6 6.48 -8.60 0.43
N PRO A 7 5.24 -8.23 0.05
CA PRO A 7 4.78 -6.85 0.12
C PRO A 7 4.54 -6.41 1.56
N ILE A 8 4.73 -5.11 1.81
CA ILE A 8 4.31 -4.45 3.04
C ILE A 8 2.99 -3.70 2.79
N GLU A 9 2.04 -3.89 3.70
CA GLU A 9 0.80 -3.12 3.74
C GLU A 9 1.05 -1.74 4.37
N ILE A 10 0.66 -0.71 3.64
CA ILE A 10 0.76 0.69 4.03
C ILE A 10 -0.63 1.18 4.42
N ASN A 11 -0.82 1.51 5.71
CA ASN A 11 -2.10 1.88 6.30
C ASN A 11 -2.02 3.34 6.79
N LEU A 12 -1.96 4.30 5.87
CA LEU A 12 -1.57 5.68 6.18
C LEU A 12 -2.45 6.33 7.25
N THR A 13 -3.77 6.33 7.03
CA THR A 13 -4.71 6.95 7.99
C THR A 13 -4.73 6.20 9.32
N SER A 14 -4.62 4.86 9.30
CA SER A 14 -4.57 4.04 10.53
C SER A 14 -3.33 4.35 11.37
N ASN A 15 -2.15 4.39 10.75
CA ASN A 15 -0.89 4.69 11.46
C ASN A 15 -0.86 6.11 12.02
N GLU A 16 -1.43 7.07 11.30
CA GLU A 16 -1.57 8.43 11.82
C GLU A 16 -2.53 8.47 13.00
N PHE A 17 -3.67 7.78 12.93
CA PHE A 17 -4.68 7.76 13.99
C PHE A 17 -4.18 7.09 15.28
N ILE A 18 -3.53 5.92 15.16
CA ILE A 18 -3.14 5.09 16.32
C ILE A 18 -1.78 5.50 16.88
N LEU A 19 -0.81 5.80 16.01
CA LEU A 19 0.60 6.00 16.39
C LEU A 19 1.05 7.46 16.25
N GLY A 20 0.23 8.34 15.65
CA GLY A 20 0.64 9.71 15.33
C GLY A 20 1.71 9.80 14.23
N VAL A 21 1.98 8.70 13.52
CA VAL A 21 3.03 8.60 12.50
C VAL A 21 2.46 9.01 11.14
N LYS A 22 2.99 10.09 10.56
CA LYS A 22 2.50 10.67 9.29
C LYS A 22 3.60 11.36 8.50
N GLY A 23 3.34 11.61 7.21
CA GLY A 23 4.27 12.29 6.31
C GLY A 23 5.64 11.64 6.33
N ASP A 24 6.69 12.45 6.51
CA ASP A 24 8.09 11.98 6.52
C ASP A 24 8.43 11.04 7.68
N SER A 25 7.67 11.09 8.78
CA SER A 25 7.83 10.14 9.89
C SER A 25 7.35 8.74 9.54
N HIS A 26 6.49 8.61 8.52
CA HIS A 26 6.02 7.31 8.05
C HIS A 26 7.09 6.67 7.15
N PRO A 27 7.43 5.37 7.34
CA PRO A 27 8.53 4.72 6.62
C PRO A 27 8.22 4.39 5.14
N PHE A 28 7.23 5.06 4.55
CA PHE A 28 6.76 4.78 3.18
C PHE A 28 7.91 4.94 2.17
N THR A 29 8.59 6.09 2.22
CA THR A 29 9.68 6.41 1.28
C THR A 29 10.85 5.44 1.45
N ILE A 30 11.17 5.06 2.69
CA ILE A 30 12.24 4.09 2.98
C ILE A 30 11.94 2.75 2.31
N TYR A 31 10.71 2.23 2.43
CA TYR A 31 10.33 0.97 1.79
C TYR A 31 10.36 1.07 0.27
N LYS A 32 9.82 2.16 -0.29
CA LYS A 32 9.81 2.43 -1.73
C LYS A 32 11.22 2.50 -2.31
N GLU A 33 12.10 3.31 -1.74
CA GLU A 33 13.49 3.49 -2.19
C GLU A 33 14.35 2.24 -2.00
N SER A 34 14.07 1.46 -0.95
CA SER A 34 14.70 0.17 -0.73
C SER A 34 14.27 -0.88 -1.76
N GLY A 35 13.23 -0.61 -2.57
CA GLY A 35 12.67 -1.54 -3.54
C GLY A 35 11.92 -2.70 -2.87
N VAL A 36 11.38 -2.48 -1.67
CA VAL A 36 10.46 -3.42 -1.04
C VAL A 36 9.10 -3.29 -1.73
N PRO A 37 8.43 -4.38 -2.14
CA PRO A 37 7.09 -4.28 -2.69
C PRO A 37 6.15 -3.69 -1.64
N ILE A 38 5.27 -2.77 -2.05
CA ILE A 38 4.31 -2.13 -1.15
C ILE A 38 2.91 -2.22 -1.75
N ILE A 39 1.91 -2.28 -0.87
CA ILE A 39 0.49 -2.18 -1.21
C ILE A 39 -0.18 -1.19 -0.26
N ILE A 40 -1.20 -0.48 -0.74
CA ILE A 40 -1.97 0.47 0.08
C ILE A 40 -3.25 -0.21 0.55
N SER A 41 -3.57 -0.04 1.83
CA SER A 41 -4.75 -0.64 2.47
C SER A 41 -5.44 0.37 3.38
N THR A 42 -6.71 0.09 3.72
CA THR A 42 -7.51 0.93 4.63
C THR A 42 -7.44 0.49 6.09
N ASP A 43 -6.94 -0.71 6.38
CA ASP A 43 -7.06 -1.35 7.69
C ASP A 43 -8.54 -1.54 8.11
N ASP A 44 -9.10 -0.60 8.89
CA ASP A 44 -10.48 -0.58 9.38
C ASP A 44 -11.28 0.63 8.86
N PRO A 45 -11.76 0.62 7.59
CA PRO A 45 -12.40 1.78 6.97
C PRO A 45 -13.68 2.22 7.69
N GLY A 46 -14.39 1.30 8.36
CA GLY A 46 -15.58 1.62 9.14
C GLY A 46 -15.30 2.43 10.41
N ILE A 47 -14.13 2.23 11.03
CA ILE A 47 -13.71 2.97 12.23
C ILE A 47 -13.09 4.30 11.81
N LEU A 48 -12.21 4.26 10.80
CA LEU A 48 -11.42 5.41 10.37
C LEU A 48 -12.20 6.37 9.45
N ARG A 49 -13.38 5.97 8.97
CA ARG A 49 -14.21 6.73 8.02
C ARG A 49 -13.42 7.18 6.79
N THR A 50 -12.60 6.26 6.27
CA THR A 50 -11.77 6.43 5.07
C THR A 50 -12.16 5.39 4.02
N SER A 51 -11.66 5.57 2.80
CA SER A 51 -11.84 4.69 1.65
C SER A 51 -10.51 4.40 0.98
N ILE A 52 -10.45 3.32 0.21
CA ILE A 52 -9.22 2.98 -0.53
C ILE A 52 -8.80 4.12 -1.47
N THR A 53 -9.77 4.81 -2.09
CA THR A 53 -9.52 5.98 -2.94
C THR A 53 -8.83 7.11 -2.17
N GLU A 54 -9.27 7.39 -0.94
CA GLU A 54 -8.68 8.41 -0.09
C GLU A 54 -7.25 8.03 0.33
N GLU A 55 -6.98 6.76 0.66
CA GLU A 55 -5.63 6.31 0.98
C GLU A 55 -4.67 6.48 -0.21
N TYR A 56 -5.10 6.14 -1.44
CA TYR A 56 -4.29 6.35 -2.64
C TYR A 56 -4.10 7.83 -2.96
N ALA A 57 -5.14 8.66 -2.83
CA ALA A 57 -5.03 10.10 -3.02
C ALA A 57 -4.07 10.73 -2.00
N LEU A 58 -4.13 10.26 -0.75
CA LEU A 58 -3.25 10.69 0.33
C LEU A 58 -1.80 10.29 0.07
N ALA A 59 -1.56 9.06 -0.39
CA ALA A 59 -0.23 8.60 -0.76
C ALA A 59 0.36 9.42 -1.93
N ALA A 60 -0.45 9.66 -2.96
CA ALA A 60 -0.06 10.47 -4.11
C ALA A 60 0.32 11.89 -3.70
N TYR A 61 -0.52 12.52 -2.86
CA TYR A 61 -0.29 13.87 -2.37
C TYR A 61 0.93 13.97 -1.44
N ARG A 62 1.10 13.02 -0.50
CA ARG A 62 2.19 13.08 0.50
C ARG A 62 3.56 12.76 -0.07
N TYR A 63 3.64 11.85 -1.04
CA TYR A 63 4.91 11.30 -1.51
C TYR A 63 5.17 11.54 -3.00
N ASP A 64 4.43 12.49 -3.60
CA ASP A 64 4.55 12.92 -4.99
C ASP A 64 4.60 11.73 -5.97
N LEU A 65 3.62 10.82 -5.82
CA LEU A 65 3.57 9.61 -6.64
C LEU A 65 2.98 9.90 -8.00
N ASP A 66 3.72 9.54 -9.05
CA ASP A 66 3.19 9.54 -10.40
C ASP A 66 2.24 8.37 -10.66
N TYR A 67 1.51 8.47 -11.78
CA TYR A 67 0.53 7.47 -12.17
C TYR A 67 1.14 6.08 -12.37
N GLU A 68 2.34 6.00 -12.95
CA GLU A 68 3.00 4.71 -13.21
C GLU A 68 3.42 4.02 -11.91
N THR A 69 3.86 4.78 -10.90
CA THR A 69 4.13 4.27 -9.55
C THR A 69 2.86 3.72 -8.92
N ILE A 70 1.76 4.49 -8.94
CA ILE A 70 0.46 4.06 -8.38
C ILE A 70 -0.02 2.78 -9.07
N LYS A 71 0.07 2.73 -10.40
CA LYS A 71 -0.29 1.55 -11.21
C LYS A 71 0.57 0.34 -10.87
N GLY A 72 1.86 0.55 -10.57
CA GLY A 72 2.77 -0.50 -10.09
C GLY A 72 2.35 -1.07 -8.74
N ILE A 73 1.96 -0.20 -7.79
CA ILE A 73 1.45 -0.60 -6.47
C ILE A 73 0.18 -1.46 -6.63
N VAL A 74 -0.76 -1.02 -7.47
CA VAL A 74 -2.01 -1.77 -7.74
C VAL A 74 -1.73 -3.15 -8.36
N LYS A 75 -0.78 -3.25 -9.31
CA LYS A 75 -0.40 -4.53 -9.90
C LYS A 75 0.22 -5.49 -8.87
N THR A 76 0.97 -4.96 -7.90
CA THR A 76 1.58 -5.77 -6.83
C THR A 76 0.51 -6.55 -6.05
N VAL A 77 -0.63 -5.91 -5.76
CA VAL A 77 -1.79 -6.59 -5.13
C VAL A 77 -2.24 -7.80 -5.94
N SER A 78 -2.41 -7.64 -7.26
CA SER A 78 -2.84 -8.75 -8.14
C SER A 78 -1.86 -9.92 -8.13
N HIS A 79 -0.54 -9.65 -8.09
CA HIS A 79 0.48 -10.69 -7.98
C HIS A 79 0.41 -11.43 -6.64
N THR A 80 0.24 -10.70 -5.53
CA THR A 80 0.15 -11.27 -4.19
C THR A 80 -1.09 -12.15 -4.03
N VAL A 81 -2.26 -11.69 -4.46
CA VAL A 81 -3.51 -12.47 -4.41
C VAL A 81 -3.41 -13.71 -5.30
N SER A 82 -2.76 -13.61 -6.46
CA SER A 82 -2.52 -14.77 -7.34
C SER A 82 -1.56 -15.80 -6.72
N SER A 83 -0.56 -15.33 -5.94
CA SER A 83 0.41 -16.18 -5.26
C SER A 83 -0.18 -16.97 -4.08
N ILE A 84 -1.26 -16.47 -3.46
CA ILE A 84 -1.95 -17.08 -2.30
C ILE A 84 -2.81 -18.32 -2.65
N LYS A 85 -2.65 -18.89 -3.86
CA LYS A 85 -3.45 -19.96 -4.52
C LYS A 85 -4.75 -19.45 -5.16
N MET A 86 -4.63 -19.03 -6.41
CA MET A 86 -5.66 -19.35 -7.40
C MET A 86 -5.20 -20.52 -8.27
N THR A 87 -5.38 -21.73 -7.73
CA THR A 87 -5.65 -22.91 -8.53
C THR A 87 -6.90 -22.63 -9.36
N LYS A 88 -6.75 -22.45 -10.68
CA LYS A 88 -7.78 -22.50 -11.73
C LYS A 88 -9.17 -21.92 -11.42
N ARG A 89 -9.45 -20.70 -11.92
CA ARG A 89 -10.51 -20.39 -12.91
C ARG A 89 -10.80 -18.89 -12.87
N LEU A 90 -10.33 -18.20 -13.89
CA LEU A 90 -11.05 -17.11 -14.55
C LEU A 90 -10.48 -17.01 -15.98
N PHE A 91 -10.73 -18.09 -16.74
CA PHE A 91 -11.44 -18.21 -18.02
C PHE A 91 -11.49 -19.71 -18.35
#